data_AF-A0A8T5NPD3-F1
#
_entry.id   AF-A0A8T5NPD3-F1
#
_cell.length_a   1.000
_cell.length_b   1.000
_cell.length_c   1.000
_cell.angle_alpha   90.00
_cell.angle_beta   90.00
_cell.angle_gamma   90.00
#
_symmetry.space_group_name_H-M   'P 1'
#
loop_
_entity.id
_entity.type
_entity.pdbx_description
1 polymer ?
#
loop_
_entity_poly.entity_id
_entity_poly.type
_entity_poly.pdbx_seq_one_letter_code
_entity_poly.pdbx_strand_id
1 'polypeptide(L)'
;MESILTGVMYIGGQARFIMDIPNYLKNEGMLEYALRMADEYSNIYELNIRKPKGQFFTPKSVSAYMANYFTIESNSINLLDPGSGTGILTAAFCERLLTMNRLIEISIDVYENDSDILPYLDKVLKLCKITLEKNGHSMKYNIFQNDFIIHNGNHFSDASLTAKKNSKLYDYIISNPPYYKLNKNSPESIVMEELVSGQPNIYSFFMALSTKILRPGGEMVFITPRSFCSGLYYSKFRKWFLNHMELSNIHIFESRKE
;
A
#
# COMPACT_ATOMS: atom_id res chain seq x y z
N MET A 1 -37.09 -15.76 -10.20
CA MET A 1 -35.69 -16.21 -10.06
C MET A 1 -35.30 -15.96 -8.63
N GLU A 2 -35.36 -17.00 -7.81
CA GLU A 2 -34.98 -16.94 -6.40
C GLU A 2 -33.45 -16.95 -6.29
N SER A 3 -32.89 -15.94 -5.63
CA SER A 3 -31.47 -15.88 -5.31
C SER A 3 -31.14 -16.88 -4.21
N ILE A 4 -30.35 -17.90 -4.52
CA ILE A 4 -29.87 -18.90 -3.55
C ILE A 4 -28.67 -18.30 -2.82
N LEU A 5 -28.85 -17.93 -1.55
CA LEU A 5 -27.72 -17.64 -0.65
C LEU A 5 -27.04 -18.96 -0.25
N THR A 6 -25.74 -19.07 -0.48
CA THR A 6 -24.91 -20.15 0.08
C THR A 6 -23.97 -19.55 1.13
N GLY A 7 -23.97 -20.11 2.33
CA GLY A 7 -23.11 -19.71 3.43
C GLY A 7 -22.49 -20.93 4.12
N VAL A 8 -21.22 -20.83 4.51
CA VAL A 8 -20.54 -21.84 5.32
C VAL A 8 -20.65 -21.41 6.78
N MET A 9 -21.34 -22.19 7.60
CA MET A 9 -21.46 -21.95 9.04
C MET A 9 -20.35 -22.70 9.79
N TYR A 10 -19.56 -21.97 10.57
CA TYR A 10 -18.65 -22.56 11.56
C TYR A 10 -19.22 -22.36 12.97
N ILE A 11 -19.12 -23.38 13.82
CA ILE A 11 -19.53 -23.29 15.22
C ILE A 11 -18.47 -22.48 15.97
N GLY A 12 -18.82 -21.28 16.44
CA GLY A 12 -17.99 -20.47 17.35
C GLY A 12 -17.27 -19.25 16.74
N GLY A 13 -17.47 -18.94 15.45
CA GLY A 13 -16.99 -17.71 14.82
C GLY A 13 -18.15 -16.90 14.25
N GLN A 14 -18.09 -15.57 14.30
CA GLN A 14 -19.01 -14.71 13.54
C GLN A 14 -19.08 -15.21 12.10
N ALA A 15 -20.30 -15.44 11.59
CA ALA A 15 -20.51 -15.91 10.23
C ALA A 15 -19.81 -14.97 9.24
N ARG A 16 -18.76 -15.45 8.57
CA ARG A 16 -18.10 -14.73 7.48
C ARG A 16 -18.97 -14.92 6.23
N PHE A 17 -19.82 -13.95 5.96
CA PHE A 17 -20.52 -13.88 4.69
C PHE A 17 -19.48 -13.64 3.59
N ILE A 18 -19.29 -14.61 2.71
CA ILE A 18 -18.69 -14.34 1.39
C ILE A 18 -19.74 -13.51 0.66
N MET A 19 -19.66 -12.19 0.81
CA MET A 19 -20.57 -11.27 0.13
C MET A 19 -20.27 -11.26 -1.36
N ASP A 20 -21.31 -11.04 -2.16
CA ASP A 20 -21.18 -10.80 -3.58
C ASP A 20 -20.51 -9.44 -3.79
N ILE A 21 -19.18 -9.45 -3.96
CA ILE A 21 -18.41 -8.22 -4.14
C ILE A 21 -18.81 -7.61 -5.48
N PRO A 22 -19.33 -6.36 -5.48
CA PRO A 22 -19.86 -5.76 -6.69
C PRO A 22 -18.84 -5.73 -7.81
N ASN A 23 -19.27 -6.13 -9.02
CA ASN A 23 -18.46 -5.95 -10.21
C ASN A 23 -18.30 -4.46 -10.55
N TYR A 24 -17.32 -4.15 -11.39
CA TYR A 24 -17.13 -2.79 -11.92
C TYR A 24 -18.32 -2.40 -12.82
N LEU A 25 -18.70 -1.13 -12.78
CA LEU A 25 -19.79 -0.59 -13.60
C LEU A 25 -19.29 -0.24 -15.01
N LYS A 26 -20.21 -0.15 -15.96
CA LYS A 26 -19.88 0.30 -17.32
C LYS A 26 -19.37 1.75 -17.27
N ASN A 27 -18.17 1.98 -17.82
CA ASN A 27 -17.45 3.27 -17.82
C ASN A 27 -16.90 3.76 -16.47
N GLU A 28 -16.88 2.91 -15.44
CA GLU A 28 -16.25 3.25 -14.16
C GLU A 28 -14.71 3.24 -14.29
N GLY A 29 -14.06 4.29 -13.80
CA GLY A 29 -12.60 4.36 -13.71
C GLY A 29 -12.04 3.37 -12.69
N MET A 30 -10.76 3.01 -12.83
CA MET A 30 -10.09 2.08 -11.90
C MET A 30 -10.01 2.66 -10.48
N LEU A 31 -9.71 3.96 -10.35
CA LEU A 31 -9.64 4.65 -9.06
C LEU A 31 -11.03 4.78 -8.43
N GLU A 32 -12.05 5.08 -9.24
CA GLU A 32 -13.43 5.15 -8.77
C GLU A 32 -13.92 3.81 -8.26
N TYR A 33 -13.63 2.73 -8.98
CA TYR A 33 -13.92 1.38 -8.52
C TYR A 33 -13.21 1.04 -7.21
N ALA A 34 -11.92 1.37 -7.08
CA ALA A 34 -11.16 1.12 -5.85
C ALA A 34 -11.71 1.86 -4.63
N LEU A 35 -12.19 3.10 -4.82
CA LEU A 35 -12.87 3.88 -3.79
C LEU A 35 -14.19 3.24 -3.39
N ARG A 36 -15.00 2.81 -4.36
CA ARG A 36 -16.25 2.11 -4.08
C ARG A 36 -16.01 0.81 -3.32
N MET A 37 -14.97 0.04 -3.66
CA MET A 37 -14.60 -1.16 -2.90
C MET A 37 -14.17 -0.85 -1.45
N ALA A 38 -13.50 0.27 -1.23
CA ALA A 38 -13.21 0.76 0.12
C ALA A 38 -14.47 1.18 0.89
N ASP A 39 -15.45 1.77 0.20
CA ASP A 39 -16.74 2.16 0.79
C ASP A 39 -17.58 0.93 1.15
N GLU A 40 -17.66 -0.07 0.27
CA GLU A 40 -18.34 -1.36 0.54
C GLU A 40 -17.74 -2.02 1.80
N TYR A 41 -16.41 -2.13 1.86
CA TYR A 41 -15.73 -2.62 3.06
C TYR A 41 -16.05 -1.78 4.29
N SER A 42 -16.03 -0.44 4.17
CA SER A 42 -16.30 0.48 5.27
C SER A 42 -17.74 0.41 5.81
N ASN A 43 -18.70 0.05 4.96
CA ASN A 43 -20.11 -0.10 5.33
C ASN A 43 -20.36 -1.40 6.11
N ILE A 44 -19.55 -2.43 5.86
CA ILE A 44 -19.64 -3.72 6.55
C ILE A 44 -18.90 -3.68 7.89
N TYR A 45 -17.72 -3.04 7.92
CA TYR A 45 -16.86 -3.00 9.08
C TYR A 45 -16.87 -1.61 9.72
N GLU A 46 -17.51 -1.51 10.88
CA GLU A 46 -17.57 -0.28 11.67
C GLU A 46 -16.17 0.29 11.99
N LEU A 47 -16.11 1.60 12.25
CA LEU A 47 -14.85 2.32 12.53
C LEU A 47 -14.07 1.77 13.73
N ASN A 48 -14.76 1.20 14.72
CA ASN A 48 -14.16 0.55 15.89
C ASN A 48 -13.32 -0.68 15.53
N ILE A 49 -13.63 -1.39 14.44
CA ILE A 49 -12.89 -2.55 13.94
C ILE A 49 -11.71 -2.11 13.07
N ARG A 50 -11.89 -1.06 12.27
CA ARG A 50 -10.88 -0.57 11.30
C ARG A 50 -9.79 0.29 11.93
N LYS A 51 -10.15 1.11 12.92
CA LYS A 51 -9.22 2.05 13.57
C LYS A 51 -8.02 1.35 14.26
N PRO A 52 -8.18 0.24 14.99
CA PRO A 52 -7.06 -0.51 15.55
C PRO A 52 -6.12 -1.09 14.48
N LYS A 53 -6.66 -1.43 13.29
CA LYS A 53 -5.88 -1.91 12.13
C LYS A 53 -5.20 -0.78 11.36
N GLY A 54 -5.44 0.49 11.72
CA GLY A 54 -4.88 1.65 11.02
C GLY A 54 -5.45 1.86 9.61
N GLN A 55 -6.62 1.32 9.31
CA GLN A 55 -7.22 1.38 7.97
C GLN A 55 -7.92 2.73 7.74
N PHE A 56 -7.26 3.60 6.97
CA PHE A 56 -7.80 4.88 6.50
C PHE A 56 -7.67 4.93 4.98
N PHE A 57 -8.79 5.11 4.27
CA PHE A 57 -8.78 5.14 2.81
C PHE A 57 -8.44 6.54 2.29
N THR A 58 -7.61 6.58 1.24
CA THR A 58 -7.12 7.84 0.67
C THR A 58 -8.18 8.44 -0.26
N PRO A 59 -8.56 9.72 -0.11
CA PRO A 59 -9.53 10.36 -1.00
C PRO A 59 -9.07 10.43 -2.46
N LYS A 60 -10.02 10.41 -3.42
CA LYS A 60 -9.75 10.44 -4.87
C LYS A 60 -8.70 11.47 -5.29
N SER A 61 -8.89 12.73 -4.88
CA SER A 61 -7.99 13.83 -5.27
C SER A 61 -6.57 13.65 -4.73
N VAL A 62 -6.43 13.14 -3.50
CA VAL A 62 -5.13 12.85 -2.89
C VAL A 62 -4.46 11.69 -3.62
N SER A 63 -5.19 10.61 -3.90
CA SER A 63 -4.67 9.44 -4.61
C SER A 63 -4.16 9.79 -6.02
N ALA A 64 -4.96 10.52 -6.80
CA ALA A 64 -4.56 10.99 -8.12
C ALA A 64 -3.37 11.95 -8.05
N TYR A 65 -3.33 12.83 -7.05
CA TYR A 65 -2.22 13.75 -6.85
C TYR A 65 -0.93 12.99 -6.49
N MET A 66 -0.98 12.02 -5.55
CA MET A 66 0.17 11.15 -5.21
C MET A 66 0.69 10.39 -6.42
N ALA A 67 -0.19 9.79 -7.22
CA ALA A 67 0.21 9.06 -8.42
C ALA A 67 0.95 9.97 -9.42
N ASN A 68 0.59 11.24 -9.52
CA ASN A 68 1.20 12.21 -10.45
C ASN A 68 2.56 12.75 -9.99
N TYR A 69 3.02 12.47 -8.76
CA TYR A 69 4.35 12.90 -8.31
C TYR A 69 5.51 12.20 -9.00
N PHE A 70 5.32 10.95 -9.43
CA PHE A 70 6.46 10.17 -9.92
C PHE A 70 6.96 10.70 -11.26
N THR A 71 8.26 10.68 -11.50
CA THR A 71 8.85 10.93 -12.81
C THR A 71 9.02 9.59 -13.54
N ILE A 72 8.01 9.21 -14.33
CA ILE A 72 8.04 7.92 -15.03
C ILE A 72 8.81 8.06 -16.33
N GLU A 73 10.05 7.56 -16.38
CA GLU A 73 10.93 7.66 -17.57
C GLU A 73 11.11 6.36 -18.34
N SER A 74 10.99 5.21 -17.66
CA SER A 74 11.10 3.88 -18.28
C SER A 74 9.75 3.34 -18.81
N ASN A 75 9.84 2.45 -19.80
CA ASN A 75 8.70 1.68 -20.31
C ASN A 75 8.52 0.35 -19.58
N SER A 76 9.50 -0.11 -18.80
CA SER A 76 9.39 -1.31 -17.96
C SER A 76 9.63 -0.90 -16.51
N ILE A 77 8.65 -1.13 -15.65
CA ILE A 77 8.63 -0.58 -14.29
C ILE A 77 8.11 -1.60 -13.27
N ASN A 78 8.70 -1.59 -12.08
CA ASN A 78 8.27 -2.34 -10.90
C ASN A 78 7.69 -1.38 -9.87
N LEU A 79 6.40 -1.52 -9.57
CA LEU A 79 5.67 -0.76 -8.56
C LEU A 79 5.49 -1.61 -7.30
N LEU A 80 5.68 -1.00 -6.13
CA LEU A 80 5.31 -1.58 -4.84
C LEU A 80 4.25 -0.70 -4.15
N ASP A 81 3.22 -1.34 -3.62
CA ASP A 81 2.30 -0.77 -2.62
C ASP A 81 2.35 -1.60 -1.33
N PRO A 82 3.19 -1.21 -0.34
CA PRO A 82 3.52 -2.04 0.82
C PRO A 82 2.38 -2.13 1.86
N GLY A 83 1.31 -1.37 1.70
CA GLY A 83 0.13 -1.39 2.56
C GLY A 83 -1.09 -0.96 1.76
N SER A 84 -1.49 -1.82 0.82
CA SER A 84 -2.34 -1.41 -0.30
C SER A 84 -3.80 -1.16 0.07
N GLY A 85 -4.29 -1.73 1.17
CA GLY A 85 -5.73 -1.73 1.45
C GLY A 85 -6.49 -2.35 0.29
N THR A 86 -7.57 -1.70 -0.15
CA THR A 86 -8.32 -2.10 -1.35
C THR A 86 -7.63 -1.77 -2.67
N GLY A 87 -6.44 -1.16 -2.65
CA GLY A 87 -5.65 -0.85 -3.85
C GLY A 87 -5.93 0.53 -4.46
N ILE A 88 -6.43 1.49 -3.68
CA ILE A 88 -6.74 2.86 -4.16
C ILE A 88 -5.53 3.54 -4.81
N LEU A 89 -4.38 3.53 -4.13
CA LEU A 89 -3.17 4.20 -4.64
C LEU A 89 -2.60 3.47 -5.85
N THR A 90 -2.60 2.14 -5.82
CA THR A 90 -2.27 1.31 -6.97
C THR A 90 -3.17 1.62 -8.18
N ALA A 91 -4.49 1.71 -7.99
CA ALA A 91 -5.43 2.04 -9.06
C ALA A 91 -5.21 3.46 -9.61
N ALA A 92 -4.92 4.44 -8.75
CA ALA A 92 -4.56 5.80 -9.19
C ALA A 92 -3.27 5.82 -10.04
N PHE A 93 -2.27 5.03 -9.66
CA PHE A 93 -1.04 4.89 -10.45
C PHE A 93 -1.34 4.25 -11.82
N CYS A 94 -2.14 3.18 -11.86
CA CYS A 94 -2.58 2.56 -13.10
C CYS A 94 -3.35 3.54 -14.01
N GLU A 95 -4.24 4.37 -13.46
CA GLU A 95 -4.98 5.36 -14.26
C GLU A 95 -4.04 6.40 -14.87
N ARG A 96 -3.03 6.82 -14.12
CA ARG A 96 -2.02 7.74 -14.63
C ARG A 96 -1.30 7.16 -15.86
N LEU A 97 -1.00 5.85 -15.88
CA LEU A 97 -0.32 5.24 -17.03
C LEU A 97 -1.12 5.38 -18.32
N LEU A 98 -2.45 5.39 -18.25
CA LEU A 98 -3.32 5.59 -19.43
C LEU A 98 -3.20 6.99 -20.05
N THR A 99 -2.68 7.96 -19.29
CA THR A 99 -2.45 9.34 -19.79
C THR A 99 -1.11 9.49 -20.51
N MET A 100 -0.28 8.46 -20.50
CA MET A 100 1.06 8.51 -21.10
C MET A 100 0.99 8.22 -22.61
N ASN A 101 1.74 8.99 -23.40
CA ASN A 101 1.86 8.78 -24.85
C ASN A 101 2.81 7.62 -25.22
N ARG A 102 2.89 6.57 -24.39
CA ARG A 102 3.75 5.40 -24.60
C ARG A 102 3.22 4.18 -23.84
N LEU A 103 3.54 3.00 -24.36
CA LEU A 103 3.16 1.73 -23.74
C LEU A 103 4.12 1.38 -22.59
N ILE A 104 3.55 0.82 -21.53
CA ILE A 104 4.25 0.49 -20.30
C ILE A 104 4.04 -1.00 -20.00
N GLU A 105 5.12 -1.71 -19.72
CA GLU A 105 5.11 -2.99 -19.00
C GLU A 105 5.29 -2.70 -17.51
N ILE A 106 4.28 -3.03 -16.71
CA ILE A 106 4.30 -2.83 -15.27
C ILE A 106 4.17 -4.16 -14.53
N SER A 107 5.06 -4.38 -13.56
CA SER A 107 4.92 -5.40 -12.52
C SER A 107 4.55 -4.72 -11.21
N ILE A 108 3.44 -5.11 -10.61
CA ILE A 108 2.95 -4.54 -9.34
C ILE A 108 3.01 -5.59 -8.24
N ASP A 109 3.70 -5.29 -7.15
CA ASP A 109 3.61 -6.08 -5.93
C ASP A 109 2.84 -5.27 -4.89
N VAL A 110 1.84 -5.90 -4.27
CA VAL A 110 1.05 -5.28 -3.21
C VAL A 110 1.09 -6.14 -1.95
N TYR A 111 1.04 -5.48 -0.78
CA TYR A 111 0.97 -6.15 0.51
C TYR A 111 -0.31 -5.77 1.23
N GLU A 112 -1.07 -6.80 1.62
CA GLU A 112 -2.29 -6.70 2.41
C GLU A 112 -2.50 -8.01 3.17
N ASN A 113 -2.60 -7.97 4.49
CA ASN A 113 -2.72 -9.17 5.33
C ASN A 113 -4.11 -9.31 5.99
N ASP A 114 -5.04 -8.38 5.75
CA ASP A 114 -6.43 -8.50 6.18
C ASP A 114 -7.23 -9.38 5.21
N SER A 115 -7.62 -10.57 5.68
CA SER A 115 -8.44 -11.51 4.92
C SER A 115 -9.76 -10.93 4.42
N ASP A 116 -10.26 -9.91 5.10
CA ASP A 116 -11.52 -9.25 4.77
C ASP A 116 -11.35 -8.20 3.66
N ILE A 117 -10.13 -7.69 3.42
CA ILE A 117 -9.81 -6.73 2.35
C ILE A 117 -9.36 -7.44 1.07
N LEU A 118 -8.61 -8.54 1.21
CA LEU A 118 -8.01 -9.28 0.09
C LEU A 118 -8.94 -9.51 -1.11
N PRO A 119 -10.23 -9.91 -0.92
CA PRO A 119 -11.15 -10.08 -2.03
C PRO A 119 -11.46 -8.80 -2.82
N TYR A 120 -11.53 -7.65 -2.14
CA TYR A 120 -11.75 -6.34 -2.75
C TYR A 120 -10.52 -5.89 -3.54
N LEU A 121 -9.32 -6.06 -2.94
CA LEU A 121 -8.05 -5.75 -3.58
C LEU A 121 -7.85 -6.54 -4.88
N ASP A 122 -8.13 -7.85 -4.86
CA ASP A 122 -8.04 -8.71 -6.05
C ASP A 122 -8.96 -8.23 -7.19
N LYS A 123 -10.20 -7.84 -6.88
CA LYS A 123 -11.12 -7.26 -7.87
C LYS A 123 -10.59 -5.97 -8.48
N VAL A 124 -10.03 -5.08 -7.67
CA VAL A 124 -9.44 -3.82 -8.14
C VAL A 124 -8.25 -4.08 -9.06
N LEU A 125 -7.34 -4.98 -8.69
CA LEU A 125 -6.17 -5.32 -9.50
C LEU A 125 -6.54 -6.03 -10.81
N LYS A 126 -7.58 -6.86 -10.81
CA LYS A 126 -8.14 -7.46 -12.02
C LYS A 126 -8.68 -6.39 -12.97
N LEU A 127 -9.43 -5.40 -12.47
CA LEU A 127 -9.89 -4.28 -13.28
C LEU A 127 -8.71 -3.47 -13.82
N CYS A 128 -7.68 -3.24 -12.99
CA CYS A 128 -6.46 -2.54 -13.41
C CYS A 128 -5.79 -3.23 -14.59
N LYS A 129 -5.58 -4.55 -14.46
CA LYS A 129 -4.98 -5.39 -15.51
C LYS A 129 -5.79 -5.35 -16.80
N ILE A 130 -7.10 -5.62 -16.72
CA ILE A 130 -7.99 -5.63 -17.89
C ILE A 130 -7.97 -4.28 -18.61
N THR A 131 -8.04 -3.18 -17.85
CA THR A 131 -8.10 -1.83 -18.41
C THR A 131 -6.78 -1.44 -19.07
N LEU A 132 -5.64 -1.71 -18.40
CA LEU A 132 -4.32 -1.44 -18.96
C LEU A 132 -4.05 -2.27 -20.22
N GLU A 133 -4.36 -3.56 -20.21
CA GLU A 133 -4.16 -4.45 -21.37
C GLU A 133 -5.05 -4.08 -22.57
N LYS A 134 -6.29 -3.65 -22.33
CA LYS A 134 -7.17 -3.11 -23.38
C LYS A 134 -6.61 -1.84 -24.05
N ASN A 135 -5.75 -1.10 -23.35
CA ASN A 135 -5.08 0.10 -23.86
C ASN A 135 -3.64 -0.17 -24.34
N GLY A 136 -3.26 -1.44 -24.51
CA GLY A 136 -1.96 -1.84 -25.07
C GLY A 136 -0.79 -1.88 -24.08
N HIS A 137 -1.02 -1.58 -22.80
CA HIS A 137 -0.03 -1.79 -21.74
C HIS A 137 0.05 -3.28 -21.38
N SER A 138 1.13 -3.69 -20.70
CA SER A 138 1.23 -5.02 -20.10
C SER A 138 1.26 -4.90 -18.58
N MET A 139 0.45 -5.68 -17.88
CA MET A 139 0.41 -5.67 -16.41
C MET A 139 0.53 -7.08 -15.83
N LYS A 140 1.47 -7.25 -14.91
CA LYS A 140 1.55 -8.40 -13.99
C LYS A 140 1.37 -7.88 -12.57
N TYR A 141 0.73 -8.66 -11.70
CA TYR A 141 0.66 -8.32 -10.29
C TYR A 141 0.77 -9.53 -9.38
N ASN A 142 1.25 -9.31 -8.15
CA ASN A 142 1.26 -10.28 -7.06
C ASN A 142 0.65 -9.65 -5.80
N ILE A 143 -0.12 -10.44 -5.06
CA ILE A 143 -0.67 -10.06 -3.76
C ILE A 143 0.05 -10.87 -2.68
N PHE A 144 0.83 -10.19 -1.85
CA PHE A 144 1.49 -10.78 -0.69
C PHE A 144 0.60 -10.63 0.54
N GLN A 145 0.18 -11.76 1.11
CA GLN A 145 -0.69 -11.81 2.29
C GLN A 145 0.09 -11.74 3.62
N ASN A 146 1.40 -11.57 3.53
CA ASN A 146 2.31 -11.50 4.66
C ASN A 146 2.34 -10.08 5.26
N ASP A 147 2.71 -9.98 6.54
CA ASP A 147 3.12 -8.69 7.10
C ASP A 147 4.35 -8.17 6.35
N PHE A 148 4.25 -6.94 5.83
CA PHE A 148 5.31 -6.33 5.02
C PHE A 148 6.64 -6.21 5.78
N ILE A 149 6.59 -5.86 7.07
CA ILE A 149 7.78 -5.67 7.89
C ILE A 149 8.46 -6.99 8.17
N ILE A 150 7.67 -8.00 8.57
CA ILE A 150 8.21 -9.33 8.87
C ILE A 150 8.76 -9.99 7.61
N HIS A 151 8.03 -9.91 6.50
CA HIS A 151 8.43 -10.55 5.25
C HIS A 151 9.73 -9.96 4.69
N ASN A 152 9.94 -8.65 4.82
CA ASN A 152 11.11 -7.95 4.28
C ASN A 152 12.16 -7.60 5.34
N GLY A 153 12.02 -8.10 6.58
CA GLY A 153 12.87 -7.74 7.71
C GLY A 153 14.35 -8.10 7.55
N ASN A 154 14.65 -9.08 6.69
CA ASN A 154 16.01 -9.47 6.34
C ASN A 154 16.80 -8.37 5.61
N HIS A 155 16.14 -7.34 5.07
CA HIS A 155 16.79 -6.17 4.51
C HIS A 155 17.42 -5.25 5.57
N PHE A 156 17.00 -5.38 6.84
CA PHE A 156 17.57 -4.68 7.99
C PHE A 156 18.47 -5.55 8.86
N SER A 157 18.31 -6.88 8.85
CA SER A 157 19.24 -7.74 9.58
C SER A 157 20.55 -7.92 8.82
N ASP A 158 21.67 -7.60 9.47
CA ASP A 158 23.02 -7.83 8.92
C ASP A 158 23.35 -9.32 8.70
N ALA A 159 22.51 -10.22 9.21
CA ALA A 159 22.69 -11.67 9.18
C ALA A 159 22.53 -12.32 7.79
N SER A 160 22.17 -11.59 6.72
CA SER A 160 22.03 -12.18 5.39
C SER A 160 22.75 -11.43 4.28
N LEU A 161 24.07 -11.60 4.23
CA LEU A 161 24.88 -11.29 3.03
C LEU A 161 24.43 -12.09 1.79
N THR A 162 23.68 -13.17 1.98
CA THR A 162 23.19 -14.07 0.91
C THR A 162 21.81 -13.68 0.37
N ALA A 163 20.89 -13.16 1.18
CA ALA A 163 19.57 -12.69 0.71
C ALA A 163 19.67 -11.39 -0.12
N LYS A 164 20.70 -10.57 0.13
CA LYS A 164 20.94 -9.30 -0.58
C LYS A 164 21.18 -9.45 -2.09
N LYS A 165 21.51 -10.65 -2.60
CA LYS A 165 21.97 -10.81 -3.99
C LYS A 165 20.85 -10.98 -5.02
N ASN A 166 19.62 -11.30 -4.61
CA ASN A 166 18.48 -11.61 -5.51
C ASN A 166 17.14 -10.96 -5.10
N SER A 167 17.14 -10.03 -4.15
CA SER A 167 15.90 -9.34 -3.77
C SER A 167 15.45 -8.40 -4.89
N LYS A 168 14.19 -8.54 -5.33
CA LYS A 168 13.57 -7.62 -6.29
C LYS A 168 13.63 -6.20 -5.75
N LEU A 169 14.17 -5.28 -6.54
CA LEU A 169 14.14 -3.85 -6.26
C LEU A 169 13.03 -3.19 -7.06
N TYR A 170 12.49 -2.10 -6.52
CA TYR A 170 11.37 -1.38 -7.11
C TYR A 170 11.79 -0.05 -7.71
N ASP A 171 11.18 0.29 -8.85
CA ASP A 171 11.32 1.59 -9.50
C ASP A 171 10.53 2.66 -8.74
N TYR A 172 9.31 2.31 -8.35
CA TYR A 172 8.39 3.21 -7.68
C TYR A 172 7.76 2.52 -6.47
N ILE A 173 7.63 3.26 -5.38
CA ILE A 173 6.90 2.80 -4.18
C ILE A 173 5.85 3.86 -3.83
N ILE A 174 4.58 3.48 -3.80
CA ILE A 174 3.47 4.36 -3.40
C ILE A 174 2.78 3.78 -2.18
N SER A 175 2.53 4.57 -1.13
CA SER A 175 1.87 4.02 0.05
C SER A 175 1.11 5.04 0.90
N ASN A 176 -0.03 4.58 1.43
CA ASN A 176 -0.66 5.12 2.62
C ASN A 176 -0.56 4.06 3.72
N PRO A 177 0.60 3.96 4.40
CA PRO A 177 0.83 2.88 5.36
C PRO A 177 -0.14 2.98 6.56
N PRO A 178 -0.36 1.88 7.30
CA PRO A 178 -1.21 1.92 8.48
C PRO A 178 -0.64 2.84 9.57
N TYR A 179 -1.53 3.43 10.39
CA TYR A 179 -1.15 4.38 11.44
C TYR A 179 -1.51 3.87 12.84
N TYR A 180 -0.58 3.18 13.48
CA TYR A 180 -0.70 2.82 14.88
C TYR A 180 0.66 2.67 15.57
N LYS A 181 0.63 2.80 16.89
CA LYS A 181 1.81 2.65 17.74
C LYS A 181 2.08 1.17 17.97
N LEU A 182 3.34 0.80 17.90
CA LEU A 182 3.79 -0.56 18.19
C LEU A 182 4.29 -0.65 19.64
N ASN A 183 4.18 -1.86 20.20
CA ASN A 183 4.92 -2.21 21.41
C ASN A 183 6.40 -2.38 21.03
N LYS A 184 7.33 -1.89 21.85
CA LYS A 184 8.78 -2.03 21.59
C LYS A 184 9.24 -3.47 21.45
N ASN A 185 8.51 -4.42 22.04
CA ASN A 185 8.80 -5.85 21.99
C ASN A 185 7.97 -6.58 20.93
N SER A 186 7.24 -5.86 20.06
CA SER A 186 6.51 -6.49 18.96
C SER A 186 7.50 -7.08 17.95
N PRO A 187 7.14 -8.15 17.22
CA PRO A 187 8.00 -8.75 16.20
C PRO A 187 8.56 -7.73 15.21
N GLU A 188 7.74 -6.76 14.78
CA GLU A 188 8.11 -5.68 13.86
C GLU A 188 9.15 -4.74 14.48
N SER A 189 9.01 -4.43 15.78
CA SER A 189 9.95 -3.56 16.49
C SER A 189 11.29 -4.24 16.73
N ILE A 190 11.31 -5.56 16.90
CA ILE A 190 12.54 -6.35 17.01
C ILE A 190 13.26 -6.38 15.66
N VAL A 191 12.53 -6.63 14.56
CA VAL A 191 13.08 -6.60 13.19
C VAL A 191 13.71 -5.24 12.86
N MET A 192 13.13 -4.16 13.37
CA MET A 192 13.51 -2.78 13.05
C MET A 192 14.23 -2.07 14.22
N GLU A 193 14.87 -2.82 15.13
CA GLU A 193 15.42 -2.31 16.39
C GLU A 193 16.41 -1.14 16.20
N GLU A 194 17.16 -1.17 15.10
CA GLU A 194 18.11 -0.12 14.72
C GLU A 194 17.45 1.24 14.52
N LEU A 195 16.14 1.29 14.25
CA LEU A 195 15.40 2.53 14.05
C LEU A 195 14.54 2.93 15.25
N VAL A 196 14.38 2.03 16.23
CA VAL A 196 13.54 2.28 17.40
C VAL A 196 14.19 3.32 18.33
N SER A 197 13.41 4.36 18.65
CA SER A 197 13.71 5.34 19.67
C SER A 197 12.43 5.72 20.40
N GLY A 198 12.24 5.22 21.63
CA GLY A 198 10.96 5.39 22.33
C GLY A 198 9.88 4.46 21.76
N GLN A 199 8.65 4.96 21.61
CA GLN A 199 7.52 4.17 21.09
C GLN A 199 7.42 4.35 19.56
N PRO A 200 7.70 3.31 18.75
CA PRO A 200 7.65 3.43 17.30
C PRO A 200 6.21 3.49 16.78
N ASN A 201 6.05 4.12 15.62
CA ASN A 201 4.83 4.08 14.81
C ASN A 201 5.13 3.31 13.53
N ILE A 202 4.25 2.39 13.16
CA ILE A 202 4.49 1.40 12.10
C ILE A 202 4.81 2.06 10.74
N TYR A 203 4.22 3.21 10.40
CA TYR A 203 4.50 3.87 9.11
C TYR A 203 5.99 4.20 8.92
N SER A 204 6.72 4.48 10.01
CA SER A 204 8.15 4.77 9.91
C SER A 204 8.98 3.54 9.53
N PHE A 205 8.53 2.34 9.93
CA PHE A 205 9.14 1.08 9.50
C PHE A 205 8.83 0.78 8.04
N PHE A 206 7.61 1.09 7.57
CA PHE A 206 7.25 0.98 6.15
C PHE A 206 8.18 1.85 5.30
N MET A 207 8.32 3.14 5.63
CA MET A 207 9.22 4.05 4.92
C MET A 207 10.67 3.55 4.91
N ALA A 208 11.13 3.00 6.03
CA ALA A 208 12.50 2.53 6.15
C ALA A 208 12.79 1.26 5.34
N LEU A 209 11.88 0.29 5.36
CA LEU A 209 11.96 -0.90 4.50
C LEU A 209 11.84 -0.55 3.04
N SER A 210 10.91 0.32 2.68
CA SER A 210 10.80 0.84 1.31
C SER A 210 12.10 1.48 0.84
N THR A 211 12.82 2.22 1.69
CA THR A 211 14.14 2.77 1.37
C THR A 211 15.17 1.68 1.03
N LYS A 212 15.11 0.49 1.64
CA LYS A 212 16.07 -0.61 1.40
C LYS A 212 15.77 -1.44 0.17
N ILE A 213 14.53 -1.42 -0.32
CA ILE A 213 14.07 -2.19 -1.49
C ILE A 213 13.78 -1.29 -2.70
N LEU A 214 13.96 0.01 -2.56
CA LEU A 214 13.97 0.94 -3.68
C LEU A 214 15.30 0.83 -4.43
N ARG A 215 15.26 0.79 -5.76
CA ARG A 215 16.50 0.81 -6.54
C ARG A 215 17.19 2.18 -6.47
N PRO A 216 18.50 2.27 -6.75
CA PRO A 216 19.15 3.56 -7.00
C PRO A 216 18.42 4.35 -8.10
N GLY A 217 18.11 5.61 -7.80
CA GLY A 217 17.32 6.48 -8.68
C GLY A 217 15.84 6.12 -8.80
N GLY A 218 15.33 5.20 -7.98
CA GLY A 218 13.90 4.99 -7.82
C GLY A 218 13.27 6.10 -6.97
N GLU A 219 11.95 6.20 -7.02
CA GLU A 219 11.19 7.21 -6.29
C GLU A 219 10.18 6.55 -5.34
N MET A 220 9.91 7.19 -4.20
CA MET A 220 8.84 6.76 -3.32
C MET A 220 7.97 7.93 -2.85
N VAL A 221 6.66 7.71 -2.86
CA VAL A 221 5.64 8.68 -2.47
C VAL A 221 4.81 8.10 -1.33
N PHE A 222 4.86 8.77 -0.18
CA PHE A 222 4.23 8.31 1.05
C PHE A 222 3.28 9.37 1.63
N ILE A 223 2.09 8.94 2.01
CA ILE A 223 1.18 9.73 2.84
C ILE A 223 1.48 9.40 4.30
N THR A 224 1.88 10.39 5.10
CA THR A 224 2.23 10.17 6.51
C THR A 224 1.77 11.30 7.43
N PRO A 225 1.59 11.04 8.73
CA PRO A 225 1.35 12.08 9.71
C PRO A 225 2.56 13.02 9.85
N ARG A 226 2.32 14.34 10.02
CA ARG A 226 3.37 15.36 10.25
C ARG A 226 4.28 15.06 11.46
N SER A 227 3.87 14.16 12.35
CA SER A 227 4.59 13.82 13.57
C SER A 227 6.03 13.37 13.34
N PHE A 228 6.36 12.79 12.17
CA PHE A 228 7.75 12.37 11.90
C PHE A 228 8.70 13.56 11.72
N CYS A 229 8.21 14.73 11.30
CA CYS A 229 9.05 15.90 11.03
C CYS A 229 9.65 16.51 12.32
N SER A 230 8.92 16.45 13.45
CA SER A 230 9.33 17.13 14.69
C SER A 230 9.41 16.23 15.92
N GLY A 231 8.78 15.05 15.93
CA GLY A 231 8.71 14.22 17.14
C GLY A 231 10.08 13.66 17.57
N LEU A 232 10.35 13.65 18.88
CA LEU A 232 11.59 13.14 19.46
C LEU A 232 11.82 11.65 19.17
N TYR A 233 10.74 10.86 19.17
CA TYR A 233 10.78 9.42 18.86
C TYR A 233 11.21 9.13 17.42
N TYR A 234 11.04 10.08 16.51
CA TYR A 234 11.46 9.94 15.11
C TYR A 234 12.86 10.48 14.85
N SER A 235 13.60 10.96 15.84
CA SER A 235 14.94 11.54 15.63
C SER A 235 15.93 10.54 15.03
N LYS A 236 15.95 9.29 15.53
CA LYS A 236 16.79 8.19 15.01
C LYS A 236 16.39 7.83 13.58
N PHE A 237 15.09 7.62 13.34
CA PHE A 237 14.53 7.38 12.02
C PHE A 237 14.86 8.50 11.04
N ARG A 238 14.63 9.78 11.38
CA ARG A 238 14.91 10.92 10.50
C ARG A 238 16.38 10.99 10.09
N LYS A 239 17.30 10.86 11.06
CA LYS A 239 18.75 10.88 10.77
C LYS A 239 19.12 9.74 9.82
N TRP A 240 18.63 8.54 10.11
CA TRP A 240 18.85 7.39 9.25
C TRP A 240 18.27 7.61 7.85
N PHE A 241 17.02 8.07 7.76
CA PHE A 241 16.28 8.23 6.50
C PHE A 241 16.94 9.28 5.60
N LEU A 242 17.31 10.44 6.16
CA LEU A 242 17.98 11.51 5.41
C LEU A 242 19.43 11.18 5.00
N ASN A 243 20.05 10.17 5.61
CA ASN A 243 21.35 9.66 5.17
C ASN A 243 21.22 8.67 3.99
N HIS A 244 20.02 8.17 3.69
CA HIS A 244 19.78 7.19 2.63
C HIS A 244 18.92 7.72 1.48
N MET A 245 18.15 8.79 1.73
CA MET A 245 17.18 9.36 0.81
C MET A 245 17.32 10.87 0.71
N GLU A 246 17.07 11.40 -0.49
CA GLU A 246 16.91 12.84 -0.72
C GLU A 246 15.42 13.19 -0.77
N LEU A 247 15.01 14.19 0.00
CA LEU A 247 13.64 14.71 -0.02
C LEU A 247 13.50 15.77 -1.12
N SER A 248 12.84 15.42 -2.22
CA SER A 248 12.58 16.35 -3.32
C SER A 248 11.38 17.27 -3.07
N ASN A 249 10.31 16.73 -2.48
CA ASN A 249 9.03 17.43 -2.33
C ASN A 249 8.36 17.08 -1.00
N ILE A 250 7.71 18.06 -0.38
CA ILE A 250 6.81 17.87 0.75
C ILE A 250 5.53 18.66 0.45
N HIS A 251 4.39 17.98 0.47
CA HIS A 251 3.08 18.63 0.39
C HIS A 251 2.30 18.43 1.66
N ILE A 252 1.67 19.51 2.11
CA ILE A 252 0.92 19.55 3.35
C ILE A 252 -0.56 19.60 3.00
N PHE A 253 -1.28 18.50 3.23
CA PHE A 253 -2.74 18.52 3.20
C PHE A 253 -3.27 19.25 4.42
N GLU A 254 -4.18 20.18 4.19
CA GLU A 254 -4.97 20.79 5.24
C GLU A 254 -6.03 19.80 5.73
N SER A 255 -6.21 19.73 7.05
CA SER A 255 -7.32 18.96 7.61
C SER A 255 -8.62 19.65 7.20
N ARG A 256 -9.47 18.96 6.44
CA ARG A 256 -10.89 19.32 6.40
C ARG A 256 -11.45 18.99 7.78
N LYS A 257 -11.40 19.96 8.70
CA LYS A 257 -12.27 19.96 9.86
C LYS A 257 -13.63 20.44 9.33
N GLU A 258 -14.50 19.49 9.05
CA GLU A 258 -15.94 19.71 9.21
C GLU A 258 -16.36 19.03 10.50
#